data_AF-A0A2U8XDS6-F1
#
_entry.id   AF-A0A2U8XDS6-F1
#
_cell.length_a   1.000
_cell.length_b   1.000
_cell.length_c   1.000
_cell.angle_alpha   90.00
_cell.angle_beta   90.00
_cell.angle_gamma   90.00
#
_symmetry.space_group_name_H-M   'P 1'
#
loop_
_entity.id
_entity.type
_entity.pdbx_description
1 polymer ?
#
loop_
_entity_poly.entity_id
_entity_poly.type
_entity_poly.pdbx_seq_one_letter_code
_entity_poly.pdbx_strand_id
1 'polypeptide(L)'
;MASAMIGVALVMGKKSPMDREKNSPFECGFDPWGSTRLPFSLRFFLIAVVFLVFDVEIVLLFPLVPSPSFGGTLSWGWSGATFLGTLLAGLGFEWDQGALEWAR
;
A
#
# COMPACT_ATOMS: atom_id res chain seq x y z
N MET A 1 -4.62 -24.18 8.93
CA MET A 1 -4.31 -24.07 10.39
C MET A 1 -5.02 -22.88 11.03
N ALA A 2 -4.92 -21.65 10.51
CA ALA A 2 -5.66 -20.48 11.03
C ALA A 2 -7.18 -20.69 11.12
N SER A 3 -7.79 -21.23 10.07
CA SER A 3 -9.24 -21.53 10.05
C SER A 3 -9.65 -22.56 11.12
N ALA A 4 -8.76 -23.52 11.42
CA ALA A 4 -8.98 -24.50 12.47
C ALA A 4 -8.92 -23.86 13.87
N MET A 5 -7.98 -22.93 14.09
CA MET A 5 -7.89 -22.19 15.36
C MET A 5 -9.11 -21.30 15.59
N ILE A 6 -9.61 -20.63 14.54
CA ILE A 6 -10.85 -19.84 14.60
C ILE A 6 -12.04 -20.76 14.92
N GLY A 7 -12.13 -21.92 14.28
CA GLY A 7 -13.19 -22.90 14.54
C GLY A 7 -13.22 -23.38 15.99
N VAL A 8 -12.05 -23.75 16.55
CA VAL A 8 -11.93 -24.16 17.95
C VAL A 8 -12.33 -23.02 18.91
N ALA A 9 -11.90 -21.79 18.64
CA ALA A 9 -12.23 -20.63 19.46
C ALA A 9 -13.74 -20.32 19.50
N LEU A 10 -14.43 -20.47 18.36
CA LEU A 10 -15.88 -20.22 18.27
C LEU A 10 -16.72 -21.29 18.99
N VAL A 11 -16.21 -22.52 19.09
CA VAL A 11 -16.87 -23.64 19.77
C VAL A 11 -16.62 -23.62 21.28
N MET A 12 -15.39 -23.35 21.70
CA MET A 12 -15.01 -23.33 23.13
C MET A 12 -15.35 -21.99 23.82
N GLY A 13 -15.51 -20.91 23.05
CA GLY A 13 -15.79 -19.58 23.59
C GLY A 13 -17.17 -19.46 24.23
N LYS A 14 -17.23 -18.88 25.44
CA LYS A 14 -18.48 -18.59 26.14
C LYS A 14 -19.21 -17.43 25.46
N LYS A 15 -20.36 -17.72 24.84
CA LYS A 15 -21.20 -16.70 24.19
C LYS A 15 -22.11 -16.04 25.22
N SER A 16 -22.07 -14.71 25.35
CA SER A 16 -23.11 -13.99 26.09
C SER A 16 -24.38 -13.87 25.23
N PRO A 17 -25.57 -13.77 25.83
CA PRO A 17 -26.78 -13.38 25.09
C PRO A 17 -26.52 -12.09 24.31
N MET A 18 -27.25 -11.92 23.21
CA MET A 18 -27.07 -10.82 22.28
C MET A 18 -27.47 -9.49 22.93
N ASP A 19 -26.51 -8.87 23.60
CA ASP A 19 -26.66 -7.61 24.31
C ASP A 19 -26.32 -6.46 23.35
N ARG A 20 -27.21 -5.48 23.25
CA ARG A 20 -27.09 -4.33 22.34
C ARG A 20 -25.80 -3.54 22.61
N GLU A 21 -25.47 -3.36 23.90
CA GLU A 21 -24.31 -2.58 24.32
C GLU A 21 -22.98 -3.28 24.02
N LYS A 22 -22.97 -4.62 23.88
CA LYS A 22 -21.78 -5.35 23.45
C LYS A 22 -21.59 -5.35 21.94
N ASN A 23 -22.67 -5.12 21.21
CA ASN A 23 -22.70 -5.09 19.76
C ASN A 23 -22.59 -3.66 19.19
N SER A 24 -22.61 -2.62 20.04
CA SER A 24 -22.37 -1.24 19.61
C SER A 24 -20.87 -0.99 19.40
N PRO A 25 -20.51 -0.06 18.49
CA PRO A 25 -19.12 0.38 18.32
C PRO A 25 -18.56 0.97 19.62
N PHE A 26 -17.33 0.61 19.95
CA PHE A 26 -16.65 1.16 21.13
C PHE A 26 -16.04 2.54 20.82
N GLU A 27 -16.58 3.59 21.42
CA GLU A 27 -16.05 4.95 21.36
C GLU A 27 -15.67 5.45 22.76
N CYS A 28 -14.73 4.75 23.41
CA CYS A 28 -14.26 5.04 24.78
C CYS A 28 -15.35 5.05 25.86
N GLY A 29 -16.44 4.30 25.64
CA GLY A 29 -17.60 4.24 26.55
C GLY A 29 -18.69 5.27 26.25
N PHE A 30 -18.55 6.05 25.18
CA PHE A 30 -19.59 6.94 24.67
C PHE A 30 -20.36 6.28 23.51
N ASP A 31 -21.60 6.69 23.32
CA ASP A 31 -22.36 6.39 22.11
C ASP A 31 -21.69 7.08 20.91
N PRO A 32 -21.56 6.42 19.76
CA PRO A 32 -20.84 6.97 18.63
C PRO A 32 -21.51 8.23 18.08
N TRP A 33 -20.73 9.28 17.89
CA TRP A 33 -21.20 10.54 17.33
C TRP A 33 -21.27 10.45 15.80
N GLY A 34 -22.32 9.80 15.31
CA GLY A 34 -22.59 9.64 13.88
C GLY A 34 -21.89 8.44 13.26
N SER A 35 -21.62 8.51 11.95
CA SER A 35 -20.98 7.41 11.23
C SER A 35 -19.47 7.47 11.36
N THR A 36 -18.83 6.31 11.56
CA THR A 36 -17.37 6.14 11.51
C THR A 36 -16.77 6.37 10.12
N ARG A 37 -17.59 6.50 9.07
CA ARG A 37 -17.14 6.76 7.70
C ARG A 37 -16.93 8.27 7.47
N LEU A 38 -15.86 8.79 8.06
CA LEU A 38 -15.41 10.16 7.82
C LEU A 38 -14.54 10.24 6.56
N PRO A 39 -14.55 11.37 5.83
CA PRO A 39 -13.60 11.60 4.76
C PRO A 39 -12.19 11.57 5.34
N PHE A 40 -11.38 10.64 4.84
CA PHE A 40 -10.00 10.49 5.25
C PHE A 40 -9.12 11.58 4.61
N SER A 41 -7.91 11.78 5.14
CA SER A 41 -7.01 12.79 4.59
C SER A 41 -6.48 12.37 3.21
N LEU A 42 -6.61 13.26 2.22
CA LEU A 42 -6.15 13.05 0.84
C LEU A 42 -4.63 12.78 0.74
N ARG A 43 -3.85 13.07 1.78
CA ARG A 43 -2.41 12.83 1.78
C ARG A 43 -2.06 11.34 1.88
N PHE A 44 -2.77 10.57 2.71
CA PHE A 44 -2.59 9.11 2.73
C PHE A 44 -2.97 8.47 1.40
N PHE A 45 -3.93 9.07 0.69
CA PHE A 45 -4.30 8.64 -0.65
C PHE A 45 -3.16 8.83 -1.65
N LEU A 46 -2.56 10.02 -1.65
CA LEU A 46 -1.46 10.34 -2.56
C LEU A 46 -0.26 9.40 -2.36
N ILE A 47 0.11 9.11 -1.12
CA ILE A 47 1.17 8.15 -0.80
C ILE A 47 0.84 6.76 -1.36
N ALA A 48 -0.41 6.30 -1.24
CA ALA A 48 -0.83 5.01 -1.78
C ALA A 48 -0.77 4.96 -3.32
N VAL A 49 -1.12 6.06 -3.99
CA VAL A 49 -1.03 6.17 -5.45
C VAL A 49 0.43 6.16 -5.91
N VAL A 50 1.30 6.95 -5.27
CA VAL A 50 2.75 6.96 -5.59
C VAL A 50 3.36 5.58 -5.37
N PHE A 51 3.01 4.89 -4.27
CA PHE A 51 3.46 3.52 -4.03
C PHE A 51 3.02 2.55 -5.14
N LEU A 52 1.77 2.66 -5.60
CA LEU A 52 1.25 1.80 -6.66
C LEU A 52 1.98 2.04 -8.00
N VAL A 53 2.29 3.29 -8.34
CA VAL A 53 3.06 3.63 -9.53
C VAL A 53 4.48 3.07 -9.41
N PHE A 54 5.14 3.28 -8.27
CA PHE A 54 6.50 2.79 -8.03
C PHE A 54 6.60 1.25 -8.07
N ASP A 55 5.59 0.52 -7.60
CA ASP A 55 5.53 -0.95 -7.71
C ASP A 55 5.49 -1.40 -9.18
N VAL A 56 4.73 -0.69 -10.02
CA VAL A 56 4.71 -0.93 -11.48
C VAL A 56 6.06 -0.61 -12.12
N GLU A 57 6.72 0.48 -11.72
CA GLU A 57 8.05 0.84 -12.22
C GLU A 57 9.11 -0.22 -11.89
N ILE A 58 9.05 -0.83 -10.70
CA ILE A 58 9.93 -1.95 -10.35
C ILE A 58 9.71 -3.15 -11.27
N VAL A 59 8.46 -3.48 -11.61
CA VAL A 59 8.17 -4.56 -12.56
C VAL A 59 8.75 -4.24 -13.94
N LEU A 60 8.71 -2.98 -14.36
CA LEU A 60 9.31 -2.52 -15.63
C LEU A 60 10.85 -2.54 -15.61
N LEU A 61 11.51 -2.65 -14.45
CA LEU A 61 12.96 -2.88 -14.36
C LEU A 61 13.34 -4.35 -14.61
N PHE A 62 12.41 -5.30 -14.53
CA PHE A 62 12.68 -6.73 -14.72
C PHE A 62 13.37 -7.07 -16.06
N PRO A 63 13.00 -6.47 -17.20
CA PRO A 63 13.67 -6.68 -18.47
C PRO A 63 15.11 -6.19 -18.50
N LEU A 64 15.61 -5.41 -17.53
CA LEU A 64 17.03 -5.03 -17.49
C LEU A 64 17.93 -6.13 -16.95
N VAL A 65 17.36 -7.17 -16.32
CA VAL A 65 18.12 -8.33 -15.87
C VAL A 65 18.83 -8.95 -17.07
N PRO A 66 20.17 -9.07 -17.04
CA PRO A 66 20.94 -9.53 -18.19
C PRO A 66 20.52 -10.97 -18.52
N SER A 67 20.00 -11.14 -19.73
CA SER A 67 19.71 -12.47 -20.28
C SER A 67 20.74 -12.78 -21.37
N PRO A 68 21.23 -14.02 -21.44
CA PRO A 68 22.31 -14.40 -22.36
C PRO A 68 21.91 -14.36 -23.85
N SER A 69 20.63 -14.13 -24.13
CA SER A 69 20.02 -14.16 -25.45
C SER A 69 19.69 -12.79 -26.04
N PHE A 70 19.81 -11.70 -25.27
CA PHE A 70 19.55 -10.34 -25.77
C PHE A 70 20.84 -9.69 -26.29
N GLY A 71 20.69 -8.81 -27.28
CA GLY A 71 21.77 -8.28 -28.14
C GLY A 71 22.89 -7.50 -27.43
N GLY A 72 23.74 -6.83 -28.22
CA GLY A 72 25.01 -6.24 -27.78
C GLY A 72 25.00 -5.61 -26.37
N THR A 73 25.96 -6.03 -25.53
CA THR A 73 26.09 -5.62 -24.12
C THR A 73 26.10 -4.11 -23.93
N LEU A 74 26.67 -3.36 -24.88
CA LEU A 74 26.72 -1.90 -24.84
C LEU A 74 25.35 -1.24 -25.10
N SER A 75 24.60 -1.70 -26.10
CA SER A 75 23.27 -1.16 -26.41
C SER A 75 22.27 -1.43 -25.28
N TRP A 76 22.35 -2.60 -24.66
CA TRP A 76 21.53 -2.97 -23.50
C TRP A 76 21.80 -2.08 -22.28
N GLY A 77 23.08 -1.82 -22.00
CA GLY A 77 23.49 -0.91 -20.93
C GLY A 77 22.99 0.52 -21.16
N TRP A 78 23.01 1.01 -22.40
CA TRP A 78 22.53 2.36 -22.73
C TRP A 78 21.00 2.48 -22.61
N SER A 79 20.25 1.47 -23.06
CA SER A 79 18.80 1.42 -22.84
C SER A 79 18.44 1.35 -21.36
N GLY A 80 19.20 0.59 -20.56
CA GLY A 80 18.99 0.54 -19.11
C GLY A 80 19.28 1.86 -18.41
N ALA A 81 20.38 2.53 -18.76
CA ALA A 81 20.76 3.81 -18.19
C ALA A 81 19.75 4.92 -18.52
N THR A 82 19.25 4.95 -19.76
CA THR A 82 18.22 5.93 -20.18
C THR A 82 16.89 5.67 -19.46
N PHE A 83 16.47 4.41 -19.34
CA PHE A 83 15.27 4.05 -18.59
C PHE A 83 15.37 4.42 -17.09
N LEU A 84 16.49 4.10 -16.44
CA LEU A 84 16.74 4.48 -15.04
C LEU A 84 16.73 6.01 -14.88
N GLY A 85 17.32 6.74 -15.82
CA GLY A 85 17.33 8.20 -15.82
C GLY A 85 15.93 8.80 -15.88
N THR A 86 15.03 8.22 -16.68
CA THR A 86 13.62 8.66 -16.74
C THR A 86 12.89 8.44 -15.42
N LEU A 87 13.07 7.30 -14.76
CA LEU A 87 12.46 7.02 -13.45
C LEU A 87 12.94 8.00 -12.38
N LEU A 88 14.26 8.25 -12.31
CA LEU A 88 14.83 9.20 -11.36
C LEU A 88 14.35 10.63 -11.61
N ALA A 89 14.19 11.04 -12.87
CA ALA A 89 13.65 12.35 -13.22
C ALA A 89 12.18 12.51 -12.80
N GLY A 90 11.36 11.46 -13.00
CA GLY A 90 9.96 11.43 -12.55
C GLY A 90 9.86 11.58 -11.02
N LEU A 91 10.63 10.78 -10.27
CA LEU A 91 10.69 10.87 -8.81
C LEU A 91 11.15 12.25 -8.32
N GLY A 92 12.13 12.85 -8.99
CA GLY A 92 12.60 14.20 -8.67
C GLY A 92 11.50 15.26 -8.85
N PHE A 93 10.68 15.14 -9.89
CA PHE A 93 9.53 16.03 -10.11
C PHE A 93 8.46 15.86 -9.03
N GLU A 94 8.13 14.62 -8.65
CA GLU A 94 7.16 14.35 -7.58
C GLU A 94 7.63 14.86 -6.21
N TRP A 95 8.93 14.80 -5.96
CA TRP A 95 9.53 15.35 -4.76
C TRP A 95 9.40 16.88 -4.70
N ASP A 96 9.68 17.58 -5.79
CA ASP A 96 9.57 19.04 -5.87
C ASP A 96 8.11 19.52 -5.69
N GLN A 97 7.13 18.72 -6.13
CA GLN A 97 5.71 18.99 -5.90
C GLN A 97 5.26 18.72 -4.45
N GLY A 98 6.14 18.24 -3.57
CA GLY A 98 5.84 17.97 -2.17
C GLY A 98 4.87 16.79 -1.97
N ALA A 99 4.70 15.92 -2.97
CA ALA A 99 3.83 14.74 -2.87
C ALA A 99 4.32 13.73 -1.81
N LEU A 100 5.62 13.78 -1.51
CA LEU A 100 6.32 12.93 -0.54
C LEU A 100 6.49 13.59 0.84
N GLU A 101 6.17 14.89 0.98
CA GLU A 101 6.36 15.59 2.25
C GLU A 101 5.23 15.31 3.23
N TRP A 102 5.61 14.98 4.46
CA TRP A 102 4.69 14.86 5.57
C TRP A 102 4.49 16.24 6.22
N ALA A 103 3.26 16.73 6.27
CA ALA A 103 2.98 17.93 7.06
C ALA A 103 2.94 17.62 8.55
N ARG A 104 3.46 18.54 9.37
CA ARG A 104 3.15 18.57 10.80
C ARG A 104 1.66 18.75 11.05
#